data_AF-A0A7K0A9L3-F1
#
_entry.id   AF-A0A7K0A9L3-F1
#
_cell.length_a   1.000
_cell.length_b   1.000
_cell.length_c   1.000
_cell.angle_alpha   90.00
_cell.angle_beta   90.00
_cell.angle_gamma   90.00
#
_symmetry.space_group_name_H-M   'P 1'
#
loop_
_entity.id
_entity.type
_entity.pdbx_description
1 polymer ?
#
loop_
_entity_poly.entity_id
_entity_poly.type
_entity_poly.pdbx_seq_one_letter_code
_entity_poly.pdbx_strand_id
1 'polypeptide(L)'
;MTEGARMPDMPEPWLLRGTLTTFTRRCGKPSCRCATGEPHASPALRYTDGGRTRTVTLSQGEVAEVAAALERYEAAARELQRSADAGITALRERRAARQGGRA
;
A
#
# COMPACT_ATOMS: atom_id res chain seq x y z
N MET A 1 27.10 0.89 -15.21
CA MET A 1 25.64 0.73 -15.36
C MET A 1 25.15 0.24 -14.02
N THR A 2 24.44 1.08 -13.27
CA THR A 2 24.07 0.81 -11.88
C THR A 2 23.05 -0.32 -11.82
N GLU A 3 23.54 -1.49 -11.42
CA GLU A 3 22.74 -2.63 -10.99
C GLU A 3 21.77 -2.13 -9.92
N GLY A 4 20.48 -2.05 -10.28
CA GLY A 4 19.41 -1.61 -9.39
C GLY A 4 19.48 -2.46 -8.12
N ALA A 5 19.41 -1.79 -6.96
CA ALA A 5 19.50 -2.42 -5.66
C ALA A 5 18.64 -3.69 -5.64
N ARG A 6 19.29 -4.85 -5.65
CA ARG A 6 18.63 -6.15 -5.59
C ARG A 6 17.87 -6.19 -4.26
N MET A 7 16.54 -6.09 -4.32
CA MET A 7 15.71 -6.23 -3.13
C MET A 7 15.99 -7.61 -2.50
N PRO A 8 16.05 -7.72 -1.17
CA PRO A 8 16.34 -8.98 -0.49
C PRO A 8 15.29 -10.03 -0.85
N ASP A 9 15.62 -11.31 -0.62
CA ASP A 9 14.74 -12.46 -0.84
C ASP A 9 13.41 -12.23 -0.11
N MET A 10 12.35 -11.92 -0.86
CA MET A 10 11.06 -11.52 -0.32
C MET A 10 10.08 -12.69 -0.39
N PRO A 11 9.22 -12.87 0.64
CA PRO A 11 8.25 -13.95 0.64
C PRO A 11 7.33 -13.81 -0.56
N GLU A 12 7.23 -14.86 -1.37
CA GLU A 12 6.33 -14.90 -2.51
C GLU A 12 4.92 -15.38 -2.08
N PRO A 13 3.84 -14.68 -2.49
CA PRO A 13 3.86 -13.45 -3.28
C PRO A 13 4.26 -12.23 -2.43
N TRP A 14 5.12 -11.37 -2.99
CA TRP A 14 5.46 -10.10 -2.36
C TRP A 14 4.26 -9.15 -2.40
N LEU A 15 3.78 -8.72 -1.23
CA LEU A 15 2.60 -7.85 -1.09
C LEU A 15 2.98 -6.56 -0.37
N LEU A 16 2.53 -5.42 -0.88
CA LEU A 16 2.68 -4.13 -0.23
C LEU A 16 1.32 -3.47 0.00
N ARG A 17 1.12 -2.91 1.20
CA ARG A 17 -0.01 -2.03 1.48
C ARG A 17 0.43 -0.59 1.43
N GLY A 18 -0.37 0.26 0.79
CA GLY A 18 -0.17 1.71 0.85
C GLY A 18 -0.67 2.39 -0.40
N THR A 19 -0.02 3.50 -0.75
CA THR A 19 -0.31 4.27 -1.94
C THR A 19 1.00 4.79 -2.52
N LEU A 20 1.18 4.60 -3.82
CA LEU A 20 2.25 5.24 -4.55
C LEU A 20 1.92 6.73 -4.72
N THR A 21 2.84 7.59 -4.31
CA THR A 21 2.69 9.05 -4.35
C THR A 21 3.97 9.71 -4.88
N THR A 22 3.91 11.00 -5.14
CA THR A 22 5.10 11.82 -5.45
C THR A 22 5.46 12.63 -4.22
N PHE A 23 6.68 12.44 -3.73
CA PHE A 23 7.24 13.25 -2.66
C PHE A 23 8.02 14.43 -3.25
N THR A 24 7.67 15.65 -2.85
CA THR A 24 8.33 16.87 -3.30
C THR A 24 9.12 17.53 -2.17
N ARG A 25 10.38 17.95 -2.42
CA ARG A 25 11.19 18.68 -1.44
C ARG A 25 12.06 19.77 -2.05
N ARG A 26 12.37 20.80 -1.25
CA ARG A 26 13.46 21.74 -1.53
C ARG A 26 14.67 21.32 -0.70
N CYS A 27 15.85 21.24 -1.32
CA CYS A 27 17.06 20.73 -0.65
C CYS A 27 17.77 21.76 0.24
N GLY A 28 17.37 23.04 0.19
CA GLY A 28 17.97 24.12 0.99
C GLY A 28 19.29 24.68 0.44
N LYS A 29 19.88 24.08 -0.61
CA LYS A 29 21.08 24.62 -1.25
C LYS A 29 20.71 25.88 -2.06
N PRO A 30 21.31 27.05 -1.79
CA PRO A 30 20.94 28.30 -2.47
C PRO A 30 21.14 28.27 -3.99
N SER A 31 22.12 27.49 -4.46
CA SER A 31 22.40 27.33 -5.90
C SER A 31 21.57 26.24 -6.59
N CYS A 32 20.67 25.56 -5.88
CA CYS A 32 19.83 24.55 -6.50
C CYS A 32 18.65 25.18 -7.25
N ARG A 33 18.25 24.61 -8.38
CA ARG A 33 17.03 25.01 -9.12
C ARG A 33 15.80 25.07 -8.21
N CYS A 34 15.68 24.17 -7.24
CA CYS A 34 14.54 24.12 -6.33
C CYS A 34 14.46 25.32 -5.36
N ALA A 35 15.50 26.17 -5.27
CA ALA A 35 15.49 27.33 -4.40
C ALA A 35 14.51 28.40 -4.91
N THR A 36 14.46 28.61 -6.22
CA THR A 36 13.62 29.62 -6.88
C THR A 36 12.63 29.06 -7.89
N GLY A 37 12.72 27.77 -8.23
CA GLY A 37 11.83 27.09 -9.18
C GLY A 37 11.18 25.83 -8.60
N GLU A 38 10.98 24.82 -9.44
CA GLU A 38 10.27 23.59 -9.08
C GLU A 38 11.02 22.77 -8.02
N PRO A 39 10.32 22.25 -7.00
CA PRO A 39 10.90 21.35 -6.02
C PRO A 39 11.31 20.02 -6.67
N HIS A 40 12.27 19.34 -6.04
CA HIS A 40 12.61 17.98 -6.46
C HIS A 40 11.42 17.06 -6.21
N ALA A 41 11.03 16.31 -7.22
CA ALA A 41 10.03 15.25 -7.12
C ALA A 41 10.71 13.88 -7.11
N SER A 42 10.20 12.95 -6.31
CA SER A 42 10.62 11.56 -6.31
C SER A 42 9.41 10.66 -6.03
N PRO A 43 9.29 9.49 -6.67
CA PRO A 43 8.27 8.53 -6.32
C PRO A 43 8.43 8.10 -4.86
N ALA A 44 7.34 7.80 -4.18
CA ALA A 44 7.35 7.38 -2.79
C ALA A 44 6.18 6.45 -2.49
N LEU A 45 6.42 5.45 -1.64
CA LEU A 45 5.36 4.65 -1.04
C LEU A 45 4.93 5.29 0.28
N ARG A 46 3.66 5.66 0.39
CA ARG A 46 3.03 6.10 1.64
C ARG A 46 2.20 4.96 2.22
N TYR A 47 2.37 4.64 3.48
CA TYR A 47 1.66 3.54 4.14
C TYR A 47 1.39 3.83 5.62
N THR A 48 0.41 3.15 6.20
CA THR A 48 0.13 3.25 7.64
C THR A 48 0.72 2.05 8.36
N ASP A 49 1.44 2.33 9.45
CA ASP A 49 2.06 1.35 10.32
C ASP A 49 1.94 1.82 11.78
N GLY A 50 1.42 0.96 12.67
CA GLY A 50 1.15 1.31 14.06
C GLY A 50 0.26 2.56 14.25
N GLY A 51 -0.70 2.78 13.35
CA GLY A 51 -1.57 3.97 13.35
C GLY A 51 -0.90 5.27 12.88
N ARG A 52 0.36 5.23 12.44
CA ARG A 52 1.10 6.38 11.93
C ARG A 52 1.33 6.25 10.43
N THR A 53 1.18 7.35 9.70
CA THR A 53 1.61 7.42 8.30
C THR A 53 3.13 7.43 8.22
N ARG A 54 3.69 6.54 7.41
CA ARG A 54 5.10 6.48 7.02
C ARG A 54 5.23 6.66 5.52
N THR A 55 6.40 7.11 5.10
CA THR A 55 6.73 7.33 3.69
C THR A 55 8.13 6.80 3.41
N VAL A 56 8.28 5.97 2.38
CA VAL A 56 9.58 5.54 1.84
C VAL A 56 9.75 6.15 0.46
N THR A 57 10.84 6.86 0.22
CA THR A 57 11.17 7.38 -1.12
C THR A 57 11.73 6.25 -1.98
N LEU A 58 11.33 6.20 -3.24
CA LEU A 58 11.70 5.17 -4.20
C LEU A 58 12.58 5.76 -5.31
N SER A 59 13.42 4.92 -5.89
CA SER A 59 14.02 5.14 -7.20
C SER A 59 12.98 4.90 -8.31
N GLN A 60 13.28 5.38 -9.51
CA GLN A 60 12.41 5.15 -10.67
C GLN A 60 12.33 3.67 -11.07
N GLY A 61 13.39 2.88 -10.81
CA GLY A 61 13.43 1.46 -11.12
C GLY A 61 12.50 0.61 -10.25
N GLU A 62 12.23 1.03 -9.02
CA GLU A 62 11.39 0.30 -8.07
C GLU A 62 9.88 0.52 -8.31
N VAL A 63 9.50 1.56 -9.07
CA VAL A 63 8.10 1.98 -9.20
C VAL A 63 7.20 0.87 -9.75
N ALA A 64 7.64 0.19 -10.81
CA ALA A 64 6.85 -0.85 -11.46
C ALA A 64 6.62 -2.05 -10.52
N GLU A 65 7.67 -2.45 -9.80
CA GLU A 65 7.62 -3.58 -8.86
C GLU A 65 6.69 -3.28 -7.67
N VAL A 66 6.81 -2.06 -7.10
CA VAL A 66 5.95 -1.58 -6.00
C VAL A 66 4.50 -1.47 -6.44
N ALA A 67 4.23 -0.96 -7.65
CA ALA A 67 2.88 -0.88 -8.19
C ALA A 67 2.24 -2.27 -8.30
N ALA A 68 2.95 -3.25 -8.85
CA ALA A 68 2.47 -4.62 -8.94
C ALA A 68 2.23 -5.25 -7.56
N ALA A 69 3.08 -4.96 -6.57
CA ALA A 69 2.89 -5.45 -5.20
C ALA A 69 1.67 -4.82 -4.49
N LEU A 70 1.37 -3.55 -4.78
CA LEU A 70 0.17 -2.87 -4.31
C LEU A 70 -1.09 -3.52 -4.90
N GLU A 71 -1.11 -3.75 -6.21
CA GLU A 71 -2.25 -4.38 -6.90
C GLU A 71 -2.54 -5.79 -6.35
N ARG A 72 -1.49 -6.59 -6.13
CA ARG A 72 -1.63 -7.93 -5.53
C ARG A 72 -2.22 -7.84 -4.12
N TYR A 73 -1.72 -6.92 -3.29
CA TYR A 73 -2.26 -6.73 -1.95
C TYR A 73 -3.73 -6.33 -1.99
N GLU A 74 -4.10 -5.38 -2.84
CA GLU A 74 -5.48 -4.95 -2.96
C GLU A 74 -6.40 -6.07 -3.43
N ALA A 75 -5.97 -6.88 -4.39
CA ALA A 75 -6.74 -8.03 -4.86
C ALA A 75 -6.96 -9.04 -3.72
N ALA A 76 -5.89 -9.40 -2.99
CA ALA A 76 -5.96 -10.31 -1.85
C ALA A 76 -6.83 -9.74 -0.72
N ALA A 77 -6.70 -8.46 -0.41
CA ALA A 77 -7.50 -7.78 0.60
C ALA A 77 -8.98 -7.78 0.23
N ARG A 78 -9.33 -7.48 -1.03
CA ARG A 78 -10.71 -7.52 -1.51
C ARG A 78 -11.33 -8.91 -1.38
N GLU A 79 -10.59 -9.96 -1.75
CA GLU A 79 -11.06 -11.34 -1.59
C GLU A 79 -11.29 -11.70 -0.12
N LEU A 80 -10.33 -11.36 0.75
CA LEU A 80 -10.45 -11.60 2.18
C LEU A 80 -11.67 -10.89 2.79
N GLN A 81 -11.90 -9.62 2.42
CA GLN A 81 -13.07 -8.86 2.88
C GLN A 81 -14.38 -9.50 2.41
N ARG A 82 -14.49 -9.89 1.14
CA ARG A 82 -15.70 -10.59 0.64
C ARG A 82 -15.99 -11.86 1.43
N SER A 83 -14.96 -12.67 1.67
CA SER A 83 -15.08 -13.90 2.45
C SER A 83 -15.53 -13.63 3.89
N ALA A 84 -14.98 -12.58 4.52
CA ALA A 84 -15.38 -12.17 5.86
C ALA A 84 -16.85 -11.71 5.92
N ASP A 85 -17.28 -10.87 4.96
CA ASP A 85 -18.64 -10.36 4.87
C ASP A 85 -19.68 -11.47 4.64
N ALA A 86 -19.35 -12.44 3.78
CA ALA A 86 -20.16 -13.64 3.57
C ALA A 86 -20.31 -14.44 4.87
N GLY A 87 -19.22 -14.64 5.60
CA GLY A 87 -19.23 -15.33 6.89
C GLY A 87 -20.09 -14.63 7.94
N ILE A 88 -20.03 -13.29 8.01
CA ILE A 88 -20.85 -12.48 8.91
C ILE A 88 -22.34 -12.62 8.54
N THR A 89 -22.67 -12.56 7.26
CA THR A 89 -24.05 -12.72 6.78
C THR A 89 -24.61 -14.09 7.17
N ALA A 90 -23.90 -15.18 6.88
CA ALA A 90 -24.31 -16.53 7.24
C ALA A 90 -24.50 -16.72 8.76
N LEU A 91 -23.64 -16.10 9.58
CA LEU A 91 -23.78 -16.12 11.04
C LEU A 91 -25.08 -15.44 11.50
N ARG A 92 -25.42 -14.29 10.90
CA ARG A 92 -26.64 -13.53 11.24
C ARG A 92 -27.90 -14.31 10.88
N GLU A 93 -27.94 -14.91 9.69
CA GLU A 93 -29.05 -15.75 9.23
C GLU A 93 -29.27 -16.96 10.15
N ARG A 94 -28.19 -17.68 10.50
CA ARG A 94 -28.25 -18.81 11.44
C ARG A 94 -28.79 -18.40 12.80
N ARG A 95 -28.43 -17.21 13.29
CA ARG A 95 -28.94 -16.68 14.57
C ARG A 95 -30.41 -16.34 14.49
N ALA A 96 -30.89 -15.74 13.39
CA ALA A 96 -32.29 -15.40 13.19
C ALA A 96 -33.18 -16.65 13.15
N ALA A 97 -32.77 -17.69 12.40
CA ALA A 97 -33.51 -18.95 12.31
C ALA A 97 -33.68 -19.64 13.68
N ARG A 98 -32.65 -19.63 14.53
CA ARG A 98 -32.73 -20.19 15.89
C ARG A 98 -33.65 -19.42 16.84
N GLN A 99 -33.80 -18.11 16.63
CA GLN A 99 -34.68 -17.27 17.44
C GLN A 99 -36.14 -17.43 17.02
N GLY A 100 -36.40 -17.49 15.71
CA GLY A 100 -37.74 -17.70 15.16
C GLY A 100 -38.34 -19.07 15.49
N GLY A 101 -37.50 -20.11 15.65
CA GLY A 101 -37.95 -21.43 16.11
C GLY A 101 -38.11 -21.59 17.62
N ARG A 102 -37.87 -20.53 18.41
CA ARG A 102 -38.07 -20.52 19.88
C ARG A 102 -39.38 -19.84 20.30
N ALA A 103 -40.15 -19.30 19.35
CA ALA A 103 -41.50 -18.77 19.54
C ALA A 103 -42.53 -19.84 19.19
#